data_AF-A0A919C137-F1
#
_entry.id   AF-A0A919C137-F1
#
_cell.length_a   1.000
_cell.length_b   1.000
_cell.length_c   1.000
_cell.angle_alpha   90.00
_cell.angle_beta   90.00
_cell.angle_gamma   90.00
#
_symmetry.space_group_name_H-M   'P 1'
#
loop_
_entity.id
_entity.type
_entity.pdbx_description
1 polymer ?
#
loop_
_entity_poly.entity_id
_entity_poly.type
_entity_poly.pdbx_seq_one_letter_code
_entity_poly.pdbx_strand_id
1 'polypeptide(L)'
;MASEISDRFRYSVTHTYVTGQAGDSTRTATLVSARAGSLDRFADRPNETAESCEHCDARLRVVLRSTADVRRRRSTHRALWPVCAVLALLSTWCLVHVLRTGDGTGSDDLLGLYVTVSATVLLGYATLRSLVLTQAFDTPEVTRTDDREPSGVRHGWTTPRQTAAEDRRS
;
A
#
# COMPACT_ATOMS: atom_id res chain seq x y z
N MET A 1 -15.94 -26.82 9.02
CA MET A 1 -15.16 -26.06 10.03
C MET A 1 -15.38 -24.58 9.77
N ALA A 2 -15.81 -23.80 10.76
CA ALA A 2 -15.93 -22.35 10.61
C ALA A 2 -14.52 -21.76 10.58
N SER A 3 -14.18 -21.00 9.54
CA SER A 3 -12.89 -20.31 9.45
C SER A 3 -12.82 -19.26 10.56
N GLU A 4 -11.72 -19.25 11.31
CA GLU A 4 -11.44 -18.21 12.30
C GLU A 4 -11.40 -16.84 11.60
N ILE A 5 -12.07 -15.86 12.23
CA ILE A 5 -12.05 -14.45 11.81
C ILE A 5 -10.83 -13.82 12.47
N SER A 6 -9.91 -13.29 11.67
CA SER A 6 -8.70 -12.65 12.19
C SER A 6 -8.93 -11.19 12.54
N ASP A 7 -9.63 -10.46 11.67
CA ASP A 7 -9.80 -9.01 11.73
C ASP A 7 -11.11 -8.61 11.04
N ARG A 8 -11.59 -7.40 11.33
CA ARG A 8 -12.73 -6.78 10.63
C ARG A 8 -12.26 -5.53 9.88
N PHE A 9 -12.56 -5.46 8.59
CA PHE A 9 -12.27 -4.31 7.74
C PHE A 9 -13.54 -3.51 7.49
N ARG A 10 -13.57 -2.23 7.91
CA ARG A 10 -14.61 -1.29 7.49
C ARG A 10 -14.14 -0.56 6.23
N TYR A 11 -15.06 -0.19 5.34
CA TYR A 11 -14.74 0.59 4.15
C TYR A 11 -15.88 1.49 3.71
N SER A 12 -15.56 2.54 2.96
CA SER A 12 -16.52 3.27 2.15
C SER A 12 -16.05 3.25 0.71
N VAL A 13 -16.97 2.94 -0.21
CA VAL A 13 -16.66 2.96 -1.65
C VAL A 13 -16.42 4.41 -2.07
N THR A 14 -15.37 4.63 -2.86
CA THR A 14 -15.08 5.92 -3.47
C THR A 14 -15.33 5.84 -4.96
N HIS A 15 -15.95 6.89 -5.50
CA HIS A 15 -16.18 7.08 -6.91
C HIS A 15 -15.40 8.31 -7.37
N THR A 16 -14.31 8.10 -8.11
CA THR A 16 -13.51 9.17 -8.70
C THR A 16 -13.86 9.31 -10.16
N TYR A 17 -14.13 10.53 -10.62
CA TYR A 17 -14.47 10.80 -12.01
C TYR A 17 -13.78 12.08 -12.51
N VAL A 18 -13.50 12.14 -13.80
CA VAL A 18 -12.93 13.31 -14.46
C VAL A 18 -13.99 14.41 -14.56
N THR A 19 -13.65 15.60 -14.05
CA THR A 19 -14.51 16.79 -14.09
C THR A 19 -14.09 17.79 -15.17
N GLY A 20 -12.89 17.64 -15.73
CA GLY A 20 -12.44 18.45 -16.87
C GLY A 20 -10.95 18.25 -17.18
N GLN A 21 -10.49 18.89 -18.24
CA GLN A 21 -9.06 19.02 -18.57
C GLN A 21 -8.66 20.49 -18.53
N ALA A 22 -7.50 20.76 -17.94
CA ALA A 22 -6.86 22.08 -17.96
C ALA A 22 -5.47 21.94 -18.58
N GLY A 23 -5.37 22.22 -19.88
CA GLY A 23 -4.18 21.87 -20.67
C GLY A 23 -3.93 20.37 -20.63
N ASP A 24 -2.70 19.97 -20.29
CA ASP A 24 -2.30 18.56 -20.14
C ASP A 24 -2.75 17.93 -18.81
N SER A 25 -3.35 18.70 -17.89
CA SER A 25 -3.76 18.20 -16.58
C SER A 25 -5.22 17.74 -16.56
N THR A 26 -5.46 16.55 -16.01
CA THR A 26 -6.82 16.02 -15.80
C THR A 26 -7.30 16.41 -14.40
N ARG A 27 -8.44 17.12 -14.31
CA ARG A 27 -9.11 17.40 -13.04
C ARG A 27 -10.07 16.27 -12.72
N THR A 28 -10.01 15.80 -11.48
CA THR A 28 -10.89 14.74 -10.98
C THR A 28 -11.61 15.21 -9.73
N ALA A 29 -12.82 14.71 -9.52
CA ALA A 29 -13.52 14.78 -8.24
C ALA A 29 -13.66 13.38 -7.67
N THR A 30 -13.64 13.26 -6.35
CA THR A 30 -13.87 12.00 -5.65
C THR A 30 -15.07 12.15 -4.74
N LEU A 31 -16.07 11.30 -4.95
CA LEU A 31 -17.23 11.15 -4.10
C LEU A 31 -17.07 9.90 -3.24
N VAL A 32 -17.63 9.93 -2.04
CA VAL A 32 -17.57 8.82 -1.09
C VAL A 32 -19.00 8.41 -0.78
N SER A 33 -19.30 7.11 -0.92
CA SER A 33 -20.63 6.59 -0.59
C SER A 33 -20.99 6.91 0.86
N ALA A 34 -22.25 7.24 1.10
CA ALA A 34 -22.74 7.64 2.41
C ALA A 34 -22.70 6.48 3.40
N ARG A 35 -22.89 5.25 2.90
CA ARG A 35 -22.87 4.03 3.72
C ARG A 35 -21.47 3.40 3.76
N ALA A 36 -20.97 3.18 4.98
CA ALA A 36 -19.80 2.33 5.20
C ALA A 36 -20.22 0.85 5.21
N GLY A 37 -19.47 0.02 4.48
CA GLY A 37 -19.54 -1.45 4.51
C GLY A 37 -18.53 -2.06 5.48
N SER A 38 -18.64 -3.36 5.73
CA SER A 38 -17.64 -4.11 6.50
C SER A 38 -17.48 -5.54 6.00
N LEU A 39 -16.23 -6.01 5.97
CA LEU A 39 -15.84 -7.37 5.61
C LEU A 39 -14.96 -7.96 6.71
N ASP A 40 -15.29 -9.18 7.16
CA ASP A 40 -14.44 -9.94 8.07
C ASP A 40 -13.32 -10.62 7.27
N ARG A 41 -12.09 -10.52 7.75
CA ARG A 41 -10.93 -11.21 7.18
C ARG A 41 -10.86 -12.62 7.77
N PHE A 42 -10.91 -13.62 6.90
CA PHE A 42 -10.75 -15.01 7.29
C PHE A 42 -9.28 -15.45 7.21
N ALA A 43 -8.94 -16.49 7.98
CA ALA A 43 -7.60 -17.07 7.99
C ALA A 43 -7.16 -17.55 6.60
N ASP A 44 -7.98 -18.41 5.97
CA ASP A 44 -7.56 -19.24 4.84
C ASP A 44 -8.35 -19.02 3.55
N ARG A 45 -9.38 -18.16 3.56
CA ARG A 45 -10.20 -17.87 2.38
C ARG A 45 -10.45 -16.37 2.20
N PRO A 46 -10.56 -15.88 0.96
CA PRO A 46 -11.02 -14.51 0.74
C PRO A 46 -12.47 -14.36 1.20
N ASN A 47 -12.82 -13.14 1.60
CA ASN A 47 -14.19 -12.73 1.83
C ASN A 47 -14.60 -11.75 0.74
N GLU A 48 -15.84 -11.82 0.29
CA GLU A 48 -16.34 -10.96 -0.78
C GLU A 48 -17.76 -10.52 -0.54
N THR A 49 -18.09 -9.35 -1.07
CA THR A 49 -19.45 -8.83 -1.07
C THR A 49 -19.72 -8.06 -2.35
N ALA A 50 -20.98 -8.08 -2.76
CA ALA A 50 -21.47 -7.26 -3.85
C ALA A 50 -21.97 -5.93 -3.28
N GLU A 51 -21.56 -4.84 -3.91
CA GLU A 51 -21.94 -3.46 -3.57
C GLU A 51 -22.44 -2.76 -4.83
N SER A 52 -23.19 -1.68 -4.65
CA SER A 52 -23.56 -0.78 -5.74
C SER A 52 -23.03 0.61 -5.47
N CYS A 53 -22.48 1.26 -6.49
CA CYS A 53 -22.08 2.66 -6.38
C CYS A 53 -23.32 3.58 -6.35
N GLU A 54 -23.52 4.31 -5.26
CA GLU A 54 -24.66 5.26 -5.10
C GLU A 54 -24.64 6.41 -6.13
N HIS A 55 -23.51 6.68 -6.79
CA HIS A 55 -23.35 7.81 -7.70
C HIS A 55 -23.52 7.47 -9.18
N CYS A 56 -23.38 6.20 -9.56
CA CYS A 56 -23.43 5.78 -10.96
C CYS A 56 -24.09 4.41 -11.16
N ASP A 57 -24.70 3.85 -10.11
CA ASP A 57 -25.37 2.55 -10.08
C ASP A 57 -24.53 1.34 -10.50
N ALA A 58 -23.21 1.52 -10.63
CA ALA A 58 -22.28 0.45 -11.01
C ALA A 58 -22.29 -0.68 -9.99
N ARG A 59 -22.32 -1.92 -10.47
CA ARG A 59 -22.22 -3.12 -9.62
C ARG A 59 -20.76 -3.44 -9.35
N LEU A 60 -20.38 -3.39 -8.07
CA LEU A 60 -19.02 -3.57 -7.61
C LEU A 60 -18.91 -4.88 -6.83
N ARG A 61 -17.81 -5.59 -7.01
CA ARG A 61 -17.37 -6.69 -6.15
C ARG A 61 -16.23 -6.19 -5.31
N VAL A 62 -16.40 -6.24 -3.99
CA VAL A 62 -15.38 -5.90 -3.01
C VAL A 62 -14.82 -7.20 -2.45
N VAL A 63 -13.52 -7.42 -2.63
CA VAL A 63 -12.83 -8.65 -2.22
C VAL A 63 -11.78 -8.34 -1.18
N LEU A 64 -11.90 -8.92 0.00
CA LEU A 64 -10.89 -8.89 1.05
C LEU A 64 -10.12 -10.20 1.06
N ARG A 65 -8.79 -10.13 0.88
CA ARG A 65 -7.92 -11.32 0.87
C ARG A 65 -7.82 -11.96 2.25
N SER A 66 -7.55 -13.26 2.25
CA SER A 66 -7.30 -14.04 3.47
C SER A 66 -6.01 -13.61 4.18
N THR A 67 -5.87 -13.91 5.47
CA THR A 67 -4.58 -13.68 6.15
C THR A 67 -3.44 -14.51 5.57
N ALA A 68 -3.72 -15.75 5.15
CA ALA A 68 -2.74 -16.63 4.55
C ALA A 68 -2.21 -16.03 3.24
N ASP A 69 -3.09 -15.48 2.40
CA ASP A 69 -2.70 -14.80 1.16
C ASP A 69 -1.86 -13.56 1.41
N VAL A 70 -2.25 -12.73 2.39
CA VAL A 70 -1.50 -11.54 2.78
C VAL A 70 -0.11 -11.93 3.29
N ARG A 71 -0.02 -12.96 4.15
CA ARG A 71 1.26 -13.48 4.67
C ARG A 71 2.13 -14.02 3.54
N ARG A 72 1.58 -14.79 2.61
CA ARG A 72 2.29 -15.36 1.46
C ARG A 72 2.83 -14.28 0.53
N ARG A 73 2.10 -13.19 0.30
CA ARG A 73 2.61 -12.06 -0.51
C ARG A 73 3.67 -11.27 0.24
N ARG A 74 3.48 -11.04 1.55
CA ARG A 74 4.47 -10.38 2.42
C ARG A 74 5.76 -11.17 2.54
N SER A 75 5.74 -12.51 2.55
CA SER A 75 6.95 -13.32 2.67
C SER A 75 7.91 -13.10 1.51
N THR A 76 7.41 -12.89 0.29
CA THR A 76 8.23 -12.54 -0.87
C THR A 76 8.95 -11.20 -0.67
N HIS A 77 8.31 -10.24 0.00
CA HIS A 77 8.92 -8.95 0.31
C HIS A 77 9.86 -8.99 1.52
N ARG A 78 9.58 -9.84 2.52
CA ARG A 78 10.51 -10.10 3.62
C ARG A 78 11.87 -10.62 3.13
N ALA A 79 11.91 -11.37 2.03
CA ALA A 79 13.15 -11.85 1.44
C ALA A 79 14.04 -10.72 0.87
N LEU A 80 13.46 -9.56 0.52
CA LEU A 80 14.21 -8.38 0.06
C LEU A 80 14.84 -7.59 1.22
N TRP A 81 14.29 -7.72 2.43
CA TRP A 81 14.77 -7.03 3.63
C TRP A 81 16.23 -7.33 3.99
N PRO A 82 16.71 -8.59 4.02
CA PRO A 82 18.12 -8.88 4.30
C PRO A 82 19.06 -8.27 3.24
N VAL A 83 18.66 -8.26 1.97
CA VAL A 83 19.45 -7.63 0.90
C VAL A 83 19.57 -6.13 1.12
N CYS A 84 18.45 -5.45 1.42
CA CYS A 84 18.46 -4.03 1.76
C CYS A 84 19.26 -3.74 3.05
N ALA A 85 19.18 -4.60 4.06
CA ALA A 85 19.92 -4.46 5.30
C ALA A 85 21.43 -4.59 5.09
N VAL A 86 21.89 -5.53 4.27
CA VAL A 86 23.30 -5.67 3.91
C VAL A 86 23.79 -4.43 3.14
N LEU A 87 23.02 -3.94 2.17
CA LEU A 87 23.35 -2.71 1.44
C LEU A 87 23.43 -1.49 2.37
N ALA A 88 22.52 -1.38 3.34
CA ALA A 88 22.56 -0.33 4.34
C ALA A 88 23.83 -0.42 5.20
N LEU A 89 24.16 -1.61 5.73
CA LEU A 89 25.37 -1.81 6.53
C LEU A 89 26.64 -1.49 5.75
N LEU A 90 26.74 -1.94 4.50
CA LEU A 90 27.87 -1.62 3.61
C LEU A 90 27.98 -0.12 3.36
N SER A 91 26.86 0.56 3.14
CA SER A 91 26.86 2.01 2.93
C SER A 91 27.27 2.80 4.18
N THR A 92 26.80 2.38 5.37
CA THR A 92 27.21 3.00 6.63
C THR A 92 28.69 2.73 6.90
N TRP A 93 29.18 1.53 6.58
CA TRP A 93 30.60 1.21 6.68
C TRP A 93 31.45 2.08 5.76
N CYS A 94 31.07 2.23 4.50
CA CYS A 94 31.73 3.13 3.54
C CYS A 94 31.74 4.58 4.03
N LEU A 95 30.61 5.09 4.53
CA LEU A 95 30.52 6.45 5.08
C LEU A 95 31.47 6.65 6.27
N VAL A 96 31.46 5.71 7.23
CA VAL A 96 32.35 5.76 8.39
C VAL A 96 33.81 5.73 7.95
N HIS A 97 34.15 4.91 6.95
CA HIS A 97 35.51 4.86 6.41
C HIS A 97 35.93 6.21 5.83
N VAL A 98 35.10 6.81 4.98
CA VAL A 98 35.35 8.12 4.34
C VAL A 98 35.54 9.22 5.38
N LEU A 99 34.68 9.28 6.40
CA LEU A 99 34.81 10.25 7.50
C LEU A 99 36.07 10.04 8.34
N ARG A 100 36.63 8.83 8.38
CA ARG A 100 37.83 8.49 9.16
C ARG A 100 39.13 8.70 8.38
N THR A 101 39.09 8.59 7.05
CA THR A 101 40.24 8.76 6.14
C THR A 101 40.29 10.13 5.46
N GLY A 102 39.31 11.00 5.74
CA GLY A 102 39.20 12.35 5.19
C GLY A 102 40.25 13.32 5.70
N ASP A 103 41.52 13.07 5.38
CA ASP A 103 42.59 14.05 5.38
C ASP A 103 42.61 14.79 4.03
N GLY A 104 41.46 15.39 3.68
CA GLY A 104 41.33 16.58 2.84
C GLY A 104 41.81 16.57 1.39
N THR A 105 42.27 15.48 0.78
CA THR A 105 42.83 15.53 -0.59
C THR A 105 42.57 14.28 -1.44
N GLY A 106 41.35 14.09 -1.96
CA GLY A 106 41.14 13.06 -2.99
C GLY A 106 39.71 12.89 -3.49
N SER A 107 39.59 12.47 -4.74
CA SER A 107 38.34 12.05 -5.41
C SER A 107 37.59 10.92 -4.70
N ASP A 108 38.23 10.23 -3.76
CA ASP A 108 37.66 9.13 -2.98
C ASP A 108 36.61 9.57 -1.96
N ASP A 109 36.71 10.78 -1.40
CA ASP A 109 35.71 11.31 -0.47
C ASP A 109 34.37 11.59 -1.17
N LEU A 110 34.44 12.08 -2.41
CA LEU A 110 33.26 12.30 -3.26
C LEU A 110 32.59 10.97 -3.62
N LEU A 111 33.36 9.95 -3.99
CA LEU A 111 32.84 8.59 -4.26
C LEU A 111 32.15 7.99 -3.04
N GLY A 112 32.75 8.14 -1.86
CA GLY A 112 32.17 7.77 -0.57
C GLY A 112 30.81 8.42 -0.33
N LEU A 113 30.74 9.74 -0.51
CA LEU A 113 29.50 10.51 -0.38
C LEU A 113 28.42 10.01 -1.36
N TYR A 114 28.76 9.80 -2.64
CA TYR A 114 27.81 9.31 -3.64
C TYR A 114 27.28 7.91 -3.32
N VAL A 115 28.13 6.99 -2.86
CA VAL A 115 27.71 5.64 -2.44
C VAL A 115 26.74 5.73 -1.26
N THR A 116 27.02 6.59 -0.29
CA THR A 116 26.19 6.76 0.90
C THR A 116 24.82 7.36 0.57
N VAL A 117 24.80 8.42 -0.22
CA VAL A 117 23.57 9.06 -0.69
C VAL A 117 22.73 8.07 -1.49
N SER A 118 23.35 7.35 -2.44
CA SER A 118 22.67 6.36 -3.27
C SER A 118 22.07 5.23 -2.43
N ALA A 119 22.80 4.72 -1.44
CA ALA A 119 22.30 3.68 -0.55
C ALA A 119 21.17 4.17 0.36
N THR A 120 21.26 5.41 0.86
CA THR A 120 20.18 6.03 1.67
C THR A 120 18.91 6.19 0.85
N VAL A 121 19.03 6.66 -0.40
CA VAL A 121 17.90 6.77 -1.34
C VAL A 121 17.30 5.40 -1.64
N LEU A 122 18.13 4.39 -1.90
CA LEU A 122 17.68 3.02 -2.14
C LEU A 122 16.97 2.42 -0.91
N LEU A 123 17.48 2.65 0.30
CA LEU A 123 16.87 2.19 1.53
C LEU A 123 15.53 2.88 1.78
N GLY A 124 15.48 4.21 1.60
CA GLY A 124 14.25 4.99 1.70
C GLY A 124 13.19 4.51 0.70
N TYR A 125 13.59 4.31 -0.56
CA TYR A 125 12.73 3.78 -1.60
C TYR A 125 12.23 2.36 -1.27
N ALA A 126 13.10 1.46 -0.81
CA ALA A 126 12.73 0.10 -0.43
C ALA A 126 11.75 0.08 0.76
N THR A 127 11.96 0.95 1.74
CA THR A 127 11.09 1.09 2.92
C THR A 127 9.71 1.62 2.53
N LEU A 128 9.67 2.68 1.72
CA LEU A 128 8.42 3.24 1.19
C LEU A 128 7.68 2.22 0.32
N ARG A 129 8.39 1.53 -0.56
CA ARG A 129 7.81 0.48 -1.41
C ARG A 129 7.25 -0.66 -0.57
N SER A 130 7.96 -1.10 0.47
CA SER A 130 7.47 -2.12 1.41
C SER A 130 6.19 -1.65 2.10
N LEU A 131 6.16 -0.40 2.57
CA LEU A 131 4.99 0.18 3.26
C LEU A 131 3.77 0.26 2.34
N VAL A 132 3.94 0.79 1.13
CA VAL A 132 2.89 0.88 0.10
C VAL A 132 2.35 -0.52 -0.24
N LEU A 133 3.23 -1.51 -0.42
CA LEU A 133 2.82 -2.87 -0.72
C LEU A 133 2.07 -3.52 0.46
N THR A 134 2.53 -3.31 1.70
CA THR A 134 1.82 -3.83 2.88
C THR A 134 0.42 -3.24 3.02
N GLN A 135 0.24 -1.95 2.73
CA GLN A 135 -1.06 -1.30 2.68
C GLN A 135 -1.93 -1.84 1.53
N ALA A 136 -1.36 -2.03 0.35
CA ALA A 136 -2.07 -2.60 -0.80
C ALA A 136 -2.54 -4.05 -0.57
N PHE A 137 -1.82 -4.84 0.22
CA PHE A 137 -2.25 -6.20 0.57
C PHE A 137 -3.29 -6.24 1.69
N ASP A 138 -3.24 -5.28 2.60
CA ASP A 138 -4.19 -5.19 3.71
C ASP A 138 -5.54 -4.62 3.31
N THR A 139 -5.68 -4.17 2.08
CA THR A 139 -6.85 -3.44 1.64
C THR A 139 -7.67 -4.25 0.64
N PRO A 140 -8.99 -4.06 0.62
CA PRO A 140 -9.85 -4.79 -0.28
C PRO A 140 -9.61 -4.35 -1.71
N GLU A 141 -9.86 -5.25 -2.63
CA GLU A 141 -9.88 -4.97 -4.04
C GLU A 141 -11.30 -4.65 -4.46
N VAL A 142 -11.49 -3.60 -5.27
CA VAL A 142 -12.80 -3.21 -5.79
C VAL A 142 -12.76 -3.39 -7.29
N THR A 143 -13.63 -4.25 -7.81
CA THR A 143 -13.75 -4.52 -9.25
C THR A 143 -15.17 -4.32 -9.70
N ARG A 144 -15.36 -3.59 -10.80
CA ARG A 144 -16.66 -3.45 -11.46
C ARG A 144 -17.06 -4.79 -12.12
N THR A 145 -18.33 -5.16 -12.03
CA THR A 145 -18.84 -6.48 -12.46
C THR A 145 -19.86 -6.43 -13.58
N ASP A 146 -20.54 -5.30 -13.74
CA ASP A 146 -21.55 -5.08 -14.78
C ASP A 146 -20.92 -4.77 -16.14
N ASP A 147 -19.82 -4.02 -16.19
CA ASP A 147 -19.11 -3.69 -17.43
C ASP A 147 -17.68 -3.16 -17.21
N ARG A 148 -16.95 -2.94 -18.31
CA ARG A 148 -15.64 -2.27 -18.26
C ARG A 148 -15.80 -0.84 -17.71
N GLU A 149 -14.86 -0.45 -16.86
CA GLU A 149 -14.84 0.88 -16.29
C GLU A 149 -14.70 1.97 -17.36
N PRO A 150 -15.62 2.96 -17.42
CA PRO A 150 -15.56 4.05 -18.39
C PRO A 150 -14.25 4.83 -18.29
N SER A 151 -13.76 5.35 -19.42
CA SER A 151 -12.58 6.21 -19.42
C SER A 151 -12.79 7.42 -18.52
N GLY A 152 -11.88 7.63 -17.56
CA GLY A 152 -11.96 8.75 -16.63
C GLY A 152 -12.88 8.52 -15.43
N VAL A 153 -13.41 7.31 -15.24
CA VAL A 153 -14.07 6.88 -14.00
C VAL A 153 -13.19 5.85 -13.30
N ARG A 154 -13.14 5.90 -11.97
CA ARG A 154 -12.44 4.91 -11.16
C ARG A 154 -13.18 4.67 -9.85
N HIS A 155 -13.44 3.40 -9.55
CA HIS A 155 -13.93 2.98 -8.25
C HIS A 155 -12.78 2.54 -7.35
N GLY A 156 -12.93 2.83 -6.07
CA GLY A 156 -11.97 2.45 -5.04
C GLY A 156 -12.65 2.35 -3.69
N TRP A 157 -11.83 2.38 -2.67
CA TRP A 157 -12.28 2.42 -1.29
C TRP A 157 -11.45 3.48 -0.57
N THR A 158 -12.06 4.13 0.41
CA THR A 158 -11.32 4.89 1.41
C THR A 158 -11.13 3.99 2.61
N THR A 159 -9.94 4.00 3.21
CA THR A 159 -9.74 3.42 4.54
C THR A 159 -10.51 4.28 5.52
N PRO A 160 -11.54 3.75 6.21
CA PRO A 160 -11.91 4.31 7.49
C PRO A 160 -10.71 4.06 8.40
N ARG A 161 -10.41 5.03 9.26
CA ARG A 161 -9.49 4.86 10.40
C ARG A 161 -9.69 3.46 10.97
N GLN A 162 -8.62 2.66 11.10
CA GLN A 162 -8.65 1.46 11.93
C GLN A 162 -9.31 1.87 13.25
N THR A 163 -10.50 1.35 13.51
CA THR A 163 -11.05 1.47 14.86
C THR A 163 -10.13 0.55 15.65
N ALA A 164 -9.25 1.14 16.45
CA ALA A 164 -8.43 0.40 17.38
C ALA A 164 -9.34 -0.61 18.09
N ALA A 165 -8.81 -1.80 18.35
CA ALA A 165 -9.48 -2.85 19.09
C ALA A 165 -9.85 -2.33 20.48
N GLU A 166 -10.99 -1.65 20.59
CA GLU A 166 -11.54 -1.09 21.80
C GLU A 166 -12.97 -1.57 21.89
N ASP A 167 -13.10 -2.88 22.13
CA ASP A 167 -14.24 -3.45 22.85
C ASP A 167 -13.92 -4.85 23.41
N ARG A 168 -12.76 -4.97 24.08
CA ARG A 168 -12.51 -6.04 25.06
C ARG A 168 -12.41 -5.42 26.46
N ARG A 169 -13.50 -4.83 26.94
CA ARG A 169 -13.82 -4.76 28.37
C ARG A 169 -15.34 -4.79 28.54
N SER A 170 -15.90 -6.00 28.53
CA SER A 170 -17.03 -6.34 29.40
C SER A 170 -16.54 -6.52 30.82
#